data_AF-A0A835Y469-F1
#
_entry.id   AF-A0A835Y469-F1
#
_cell.length_a   1.000
_cell.length_b   1.000
_cell.length_c   1.000
_cell.angle_alpha   90.00
_cell.angle_beta   90.00
_cell.angle_gamma   90.00
#
_symmetry.space_group_name_H-M   'P 1'
#
loop_
_entity.id
_entity.type
_entity.pdbx_description
1 polymer ?
#
loop_
_entity_poly.entity_id
_entity_poly.type
_entity_poly.pdbx_seq_one_letter_code
_entity_poly.pdbx_strand_id
1 'polypeptide(L)'
;MHLVRLYLALVVAGALWQLGVGARTGESESEERFIGWKGESYRPDRVDAAAPNGTNDSKRPWIQVVSWKPRAAIYHNFLSDRECKHILDLAKGQMQRSQVVGKETINDIRTSYGTFLRRNYDPVIAAIEQRVSMWSQLPISHQEDLQVLRYGPSHKYGPHLDGLKRAATMLMYLVEPEEGGETTFTNSEWAHPEIGKALDPTFSSCAKGHVAMKPKRGDALLFFDRLPDLQTEDPRTMHTACPVIKGVKWNAVKWIHDTVYDPKSWEEAKAGWAPPTPDPGWCDDFNAGCADWAASGECEKNPGYMIGEGGQPGQCRKVCKACRVCERDDKACLSENRKKAGFGEFDEAEFKFPPGF
;
A
#
# COMPACT_ATOMS: atom_id res chain seq x y z
N MET A 1 51.66 56.78 21.03
CA MET A 1 52.51 56.84 22.24
C MET A 1 51.68 56.44 23.44
N HIS A 2 52.23 55.54 24.24
CA HIS A 2 51.62 54.79 25.33
C HIS A 2 50.99 55.66 26.45
N LEU A 3 49.87 55.21 26.99
CA LEU A 3 49.30 55.59 28.29
C LEU A 3 48.77 54.29 28.92
N VAL A 4 49.59 53.58 29.70
CA VAL A 4 49.88 53.74 31.14
C VAL A 4 48.67 53.40 32.02
N ARG A 5 48.94 52.43 32.88
CA ARG A 5 48.12 51.60 33.74
C ARG A 5 47.85 52.22 35.12
N LEU A 6 46.82 51.64 35.76
CA LEU A 6 46.59 51.43 37.20
C LEU A 6 46.02 52.62 38.02
N TYR A 7 44.95 52.37 38.80
CA TYR A 7 45.01 52.13 40.25
C TYR A 7 43.63 51.71 40.83
N LEU A 8 43.62 50.56 41.54
CA LEU A 8 42.96 50.17 42.83
C LEU A 8 41.60 50.76 43.25
N ALA A 9 40.71 50.15 44.05
CA ALA A 9 40.37 48.80 44.57
C ALA A 9 39.22 48.97 45.61
N LEU A 10 38.52 47.87 45.99
CA LEU A 10 37.63 47.66 47.17
C LEU A 10 36.16 48.16 47.02
N VAL A 11 35.06 47.52 47.48
CA VAL A 11 34.77 46.30 48.28
C VAL A 11 33.24 46.05 48.33
N VAL A 12 32.82 44.77 48.30
CA VAL A 12 31.66 44.12 49.01
C VAL A 12 30.22 44.08 48.44
N ALA A 13 29.81 42.81 48.21
CA ALA A 13 28.56 42.08 48.46
C ALA A 13 27.25 42.31 47.67
N GLY A 14 26.81 41.21 47.03
CA GLY A 14 25.67 40.45 47.55
C GLY A 14 24.43 40.32 46.65
N ALA A 15 24.24 39.12 46.07
CA ALA A 15 22.96 38.52 45.61
C ALA A 15 22.28 39.21 44.40
N LEU A 16 21.87 38.57 43.30
CA LEU A 16 21.29 37.25 43.08
C LEU A 16 21.16 37.03 41.54
N TRP A 17 21.04 35.77 41.11
CA TRP A 17 20.77 35.26 39.74
C TRP A 17 21.98 34.90 38.86
N GLN A 18 22.50 33.70 39.12
CA GLN A 18 23.10 32.84 38.11
C GLN A 18 22.02 32.28 37.18
N LEU A 19 22.15 32.49 35.87
CA LEU A 19 21.85 31.52 34.81
C LEU A 19 22.75 31.96 33.63
N GLY A 20 23.91 31.36 33.40
CA GLY A 20 24.02 29.97 32.96
C GLY A 20 23.76 29.90 31.46
N VAL A 21 24.72 30.37 30.65
CA VAL A 21 24.72 30.21 29.19
C VAL A 21 24.94 28.72 28.90
N GLY A 22 23.85 27.97 28.91
CA GLY A 22 23.77 26.64 28.36
C GLY A 22 23.21 26.75 26.94
N ALA A 23 24.07 26.52 25.95
CA ALA A 23 23.65 26.33 24.57
C ALA A 23 22.62 25.19 24.51
N ARG A 24 21.36 25.53 24.24
CA ARG A 24 20.37 24.56 23.77
C ARG A 24 20.37 24.63 22.25
N THR A 25 20.82 23.56 21.63
CA THR A 25 20.54 23.18 20.25
C THR A 25 19.03 23.12 20.06
N GLY A 26 18.44 24.22 19.59
CA GLY A 26 17.07 24.25 19.12
C GLY A 26 17.04 23.86 17.66
N GLU A 27 17.06 22.56 17.37
CA GLU A 27 16.56 22.07 16.09
C GLU A 27 15.02 22.16 16.10
N SER A 28 14.49 22.69 15.01
CA SER A 28 13.08 22.96 14.76
C SER A 28 12.25 21.66 14.75
N GLU A 29 11.65 21.29 15.87
CA GLU A 29 10.61 20.25 15.95
C GLU A 29 9.25 20.69 15.38
N SER A 30 9.09 21.96 14.96
CA SER A 30 7.79 22.49 14.52
C SER A 30 7.41 22.13 13.08
N GLU A 31 8.37 21.74 12.23
CA GLU A 31 8.14 21.52 10.79
C GLU A 31 7.83 20.06 10.41
N GLU A 32 7.91 19.10 11.34
CA GLU A 32 7.64 17.68 11.06
C GLU A 32 6.15 17.27 11.19
N ARG A 33 5.25 18.23 11.41
CA ARG A 33 3.81 17.98 11.58
C ARG A 33 3.14 17.87 10.20
N PHE A 34 2.27 16.87 10.02
CA PHE A 34 1.47 16.73 8.80
C PHE A 34 0.74 18.06 8.49
N ILE A 35 0.75 18.49 7.22
CA ILE A 35 -0.02 19.65 6.77
C ILE A 35 -1.51 19.35 7.05
N GLY A 36 -2.14 20.13 7.93
CA GLY A 36 -3.50 19.89 8.42
C GLY A 36 -3.60 19.34 9.86
N TRP A 37 -2.48 19.06 10.53
CA TRP A 37 -2.45 18.62 11.92
C TRP A 37 -2.76 19.79 12.87
N LYS A 38 -3.97 19.83 13.44
CA LYS A 38 -4.39 20.84 14.43
C LYS A 38 -3.83 20.64 15.85
N GLY A 39 -2.79 19.83 16.03
CA GLY A 39 -2.23 19.56 17.35
C GLY A 39 -3.17 18.78 18.29
N GLU A 40 -4.30 18.30 17.77
CA GLU A 40 -5.19 17.40 18.47
C GLU A 40 -4.48 16.05 18.56
N SER A 41 -3.84 15.78 19.70
CA SER A 41 -3.86 14.39 20.17
C SER A 41 -5.34 14.06 20.31
N TYR A 42 -5.90 13.37 19.32
CA TYR A 42 -7.25 12.84 19.38
C TYR A 42 -7.30 11.95 20.62
N ARG A 43 -7.73 12.54 21.73
CA ARG A 43 -8.18 11.86 22.91
C ARG A 43 -9.67 11.73 22.69
N PRO A 44 -10.18 10.58 22.24
CA PRO A 44 -11.59 10.36 22.41
C PRO A 44 -11.78 10.37 23.93
N ASP A 45 -12.29 11.47 24.48
CA ASP A 45 -13.13 11.33 25.66
C ASP A 45 -14.05 10.15 25.37
N ARG A 46 -14.15 9.21 26.31
CA ARG A 46 -15.06 8.06 26.18
C ARG A 46 -16.43 8.64 25.87
N VAL A 47 -16.80 8.68 24.60
CA VAL A 47 -18.15 9.04 24.20
C VAL A 47 -18.96 7.81 24.54
N ASP A 48 -19.60 7.90 25.69
CA ASP A 48 -20.49 6.90 26.23
C ASP A 48 -21.47 6.39 25.17
N ALA A 49 -21.79 5.12 25.32
CA ALA A 49 -22.74 4.38 24.52
C ALA A 49 -24.11 5.09 24.43
N ALA A 50 -24.35 5.83 23.35
CA ALA A 50 -25.69 6.15 22.85
C ALA A 50 -25.60 6.73 21.43
N ALA A 51 -25.68 5.87 20.41
CA ALA A 51 -26.11 6.30 19.08
C ALA A 51 -27.63 6.16 19.00
N PRO A 52 -28.40 7.25 18.78
CA PRO A 52 -29.80 7.12 18.43
C PRO A 52 -29.88 6.75 16.94
N ASN A 53 -30.38 5.54 16.69
CA ASN A 53 -31.00 5.03 15.46
C ASN A 53 -30.40 5.45 14.10
N GLY A 54 -29.75 4.49 13.44
CA GLY A 54 -29.64 4.52 11.97
C GLY A 54 -28.44 3.76 11.41
N THR A 55 -28.66 2.49 11.08
CA THR A 55 -27.79 1.59 10.27
C THR A 55 -26.43 1.20 10.89
N ASN A 56 -26.22 -0.11 10.96
CA ASN A 56 -25.12 -0.79 11.63
C ASN A 56 -23.82 -0.78 10.80
N ASP A 57 -23.35 0.39 10.34
CA ASP A 57 -22.06 0.57 9.64
C ASP A 57 -21.05 1.30 10.55
N SER A 58 -20.87 0.74 11.74
CA SER A 58 -20.58 1.47 12.99
C SER A 58 -19.09 1.76 13.26
N LYS A 59 -18.31 2.26 12.31
CA LYS A 59 -16.93 2.69 12.63
C LYS A 59 -16.55 4.01 11.93
N ARG A 60 -16.57 5.10 12.70
CA ARG A 60 -16.04 6.39 12.25
C ARG A 60 -14.53 6.28 11.97
N PRO A 61 -14.02 6.89 10.88
CA PRO A 61 -12.58 6.95 10.63
C PRO A 61 -11.85 7.75 11.72
N TRP A 62 -10.64 7.34 12.08
CA TRP A 62 -9.76 8.07 13.00
C TRP A 62 -8.28 7.76 12.70
N ILE A 63 -7.36 8.58 13.20
CA ILE A 63 -5.94 8.55 12.83
C ILE A 63 -5.08 8.20 14.03
N GLN A 64 -4.14 7.27 13.84
CA GLN A 64 -3.07 6.97 14.78
C GLN A 64 -1.72 7.28 14.15
N VAL A 65 -0.99 8.26 14.70
CA VAL A 65 0.42 8.47 14.32
C VAL A 65 1.26 7.35 14.93
N VAL A 66 2.00 6.61 14.10
CA VAL A 66 2.85 5.49 14.55
C VAL A 66 4.32 5.87 14.61
N SER A 67 4.77 6.76 13.72
CA SER A 67 6.13 7.32 13.73
C SER A 67 6.15 8.73 13.13
N TRP A 68 7.09 9.54 13.59
CA TRP A 68 7.47 10.79 12.93
C TRP A 68 8.69 10.62 12.02
N LYS A 69 9.45 9.54 12.24
CA LYS A 69 10.74 9.25 11.59
C LYS A 69 10.78 7.75 11.22
N PRO A 70 10.13 7.35 10.11
CA PRO A 70 9.53 8.19 9.08
C PRO A 70 8.15 8.71 9.48
N ARG A 71 7.63 9.70 8.76
CA ARG A 71 6.25 10.16 8.92
C ARG A 71 5.32 9.04 8.50
N ALA A 72 4.68 8.39 9.47
CA ALA A 72 3.80 7.26 9.24
C ALA A 72 2.58 7.33 10.16
N ALA A 73 1.39 7.14 9.58
CA ALA A 73 0.12 7.14 10.29
C ALA A 73 -0.83 6.08 9.75
N ILE A 74 -1.63 5.50 10.65
CA ILE A 74 -2.72 4.59 10.29
C ILE A 74 -4.02 5.39 10.27
N TYR A 75 -4.76 5.24 9.17
CA TYR A 75 -6.15 5.64 9.02
C TYR A 75 -7.02 4.43 9.31
N HIS A 76 -7.63 4.40 10.49
CA HIS A 76 -8.51 3.32 10.86
C HIS A 76 -9.85 3.47 10.16
N ASN A 77 -10.40 2.36 9.67
CA ASN A 77 -11.66 2.32 8.90
C ASN A 77 -11.62 3.24 7.66
N PHE A 78 -10.48 3.26 6.96
CA PHE A 78 -10.30 4.02 5.72
C PHE A 78 -11.14 3.45 4.59
N LEU A 79 -11.18 2.13 4.43
CA LEU A 79 -12.08 1.42 3.51
C LEU A 79 -13.27 0.84 4.27
N SER A 80 -14.44 0.91 3.65
CA SER A 80 -15.58 0.09 4.05
C SER A 80 -15.38 -1.38 3.65
N ASP A 81 -16.10 -2.27 4.32
CA ASP A 81 -16.09 -3.71 4.00
C ASP A 81 -16.53 -3.97 2.54
N ARG A 82 -17.45 -3.16 2.01
CA ARG A 82 -17.88 -3.21 0.60
C ARG A 82 -16.78 -2.81 -0.37
N GLU A 83 -16.01 -1.77 -0.05
CA GLU A 83 -14.86 -1.36 -0.85
C GLU A 83 -13.75 -2.42 -0.84
N CYS A 84 -13.46 -3.03 0.33
CA CYS A 84 -12.52 -4.13 0.43
C CYS A 84 -12.95 -5.30 -0.48
N LYS A 85 -14.21 -5.72 -0.39
CA LYS A 85 -14.75 -6.80 -1.23
C LYS A 85 -14.68 -6.46 -2.71
N HIS A 86 -15.01 -5.23 -3.09
CA HIS A 86 -14.96 -4.76 -4.47
C HIS A 86 -13.55 -4.87 -5.08
N ILE A 87 -12.52 -4.38 -4.36
CA ILE A 87 -11.12 -4.50 -4.81
C ILE A 87 -10.74 -5.97 -4.98
N LEU A 88 -11.13 -6.84 -4.04
CA LEU A 88 -10.83 -8.27 -4.09
C LEU A 88 -11.51 -8.96 -5.28
N ASP A 89 -12.77 -8.62 -5.57
CA ASP A 89 -13.51 -9.18 -6.70
C ASP A 89 -12.87 -8.81 -8.04
N LEU A 90 -12.36 -7.58 -8.18
CA LEU A 90 -11.60 -7.15 -9.36
C LEU A 90 -10.24 -7.86 -9.46
N ALA A 91 -9.54 -8.02 -8.33
CA ALA A 91 -8.16 -8.51 -8.33
C ALA A 91 -8.03 -10.03 -8.41
N LYS A 92 -8.95 -10.79 -7.80
CA LYS A 92 -8.78 -12.24 -7.58
C LYS A 92 -8.58 -13.04 -8.87
N GLY A 93 -9.25 -12.63 -9.94
CA GLY A 93 -9.12 -13.24 -11.26
C GLY A 93 -7.78 -12.96 -11.93
N GLN A 94 -7.02 -11.96 -11.50
CA GLN A 94 -5.86 -11.45 -12.24
C GLN A 94 -4.52 -11.66 -11.51
N MET A 95 -4.50 -12.51 -10.48
CA MET A 95 -3.33 -12.70 -9.62
C MET A 95 -2.20 -13.54 -10.23
N GLN A 96 -0.97 -13.03 -10.12
CA GLN A 96 0.25 -13.66 -10.63
C GLN A 96 1.39 -13.58 -9.62
N ARG A 97 2.41 -14.43 -9.75
CA ARG A 97 3.56 -14.37 -8.85
C ARG A 97 4.24 -12.99 -8.99
N SER A 98 4.38 -12.27 -7.88
CA SER A 98 4.94 -10.91 -7.90
C SER A 98 6.42 -10.92 -8.29
N GLN A 99 6.83 -9.93 -9.09
CA GLN A 99 8.21 -9.67 -9.45
C GLN A 99 8.77 -8.44 -8.68
N VAL A 100 10.09 -8.25 -8.74
CA VAL A 100 10.78 -7.08 -8.19
C VAL A 100 11.30 -6.22 -9.33
N VAL A 101 11.09 -4.89 -9.26
CA VAL A 101 11.56 -3.96 -10.30
C VAL A 101 13.08 -4.06 -10.46
N GLY A 102 13.56 -4.21 -11.70
CA GLY A 102 14.99 -4.30 -12.02
C GLY A 102 15.62 -5.70 -11.92
N LYS A 103 14.85 -6.75 -11.56
CA LYS A 103 15.27 -8.15 -11.64
C LYS A 103 14.12 -9.02 -12.17
N GLU A 104 14.24 -9.50 -13.40
CA GLU A 104 13.24 -10.37 -14.07
C GLU A 104 13.10 -11.79 -13.47
N THR A 105 13.73 -12.06 -12.33
CA THR A 105 13.71 -13.37 -11.68
C THR A 105 12.75 -13.42 -10.51
N ILE A 106 11.92 -14.48 -10.47
CA ILE A 106 11.20 -14.91 -9.26
C ILE A 106 12.23 -15.02 -8.13
N ASN A 107 12.10 -14.21 -7.08
CA ASN A 107 13.09 -14.11 -6.02
C ASN A 107 12.45 -14.43 -4.66
N ASP A 108 13.19 -15.09 -3.77
CA ASP A 108 12.78 -15.42 -2.40
C ASP A 108 12.58 -14.19 -1.49
N ILE A 109 12.99 -13.01 -1.97
CA ILE A 109 12.76 -11.73 -1.29
C ILE A 109 11.27 -11.34 -1.34
N ARG A 110 10.56 -11.59 -2.46
CA ARG A 110 9.14 -11.26 -2.63
C ARG A 110 8.38 -12.49 -3.11
N THR A 111 7.59 -13.06 -2.21
CA THR A 111 6.90 -14.34 -2.45
C THR A 111 5.38 -14.20 -2.58
N SER A 112 4.88 -12.96 -2.62
CA SER A 112 3.46 -12.65 -2.84
C SER A 112 2.98 -12.98 -4.25
N TYR A 113 1.66 -13.04 -4.39
CA TYR A 113 0.98 -12.87 -5.67
C TYR A 113 0.50 -11.42 -5.79
N GLY A 114 0.39 -10.88 -7.00
CA GLY A 114 -0.08 -9.53 -7.22
C GLY A 114 -0.73 -9.30 -8.58
N THR A 115 -1.47 -8.21 -8.67
CA THR A 115 -2.04 -7.66 -9.90
C THR A 115 -2.15 -6.14 -9.78
N PHE A 116 -2.48 -5.46 -10.89
CA PHE A 116 -2.70 -4.02 -10.91
C PHE A 116 -4.11 -3.72 -11.42
N LEU A 117 -4.80 -2.83 -10.72
CA LEU A 117 -6.04 -2.23 -11.20
C LEU A 117 -5.71 -0.83 -11.72
N ARG A 118 -6.06 -0.57 -12.98
CA ARG A 118 -5.82 0.72 -13.64
C ARG A 118 -6.41 1.86 -12.82
N ARG A 119 -5.74 3.02 -12.81
CA ARG A 119 -6.33 4.27 -12.29
C ARG A 119 -7.70 4.55 -12.88
N ASN A 120 -8.59 5.14 -12.08
CA ASN A 120 -9.96 5.44 -12.46
C ASN A 120 -10.64 4.23 -13.14
N TYR A 121 -10.47 3.03 -12.57
CA TYR A 121 -11.00 1.78 -13.15
C TYR A 121 -12.52 1.82 -13.28
N ASP A 122 -13.17 2.22 -12.19
CA ASP A 122 -14.61 2.33 -12.03
C ASP A 122 -14.92 3.39 -10.93
N PRO A 123 -16.18 3.69 -10.60
CA PRO A 123 -16.49 4.78 -9.67
C PRO A 123 -16.10 4.46 -8.22
N VAL A 124 -16.01 3.18 -7.84
CA VAL A 124 -15.59 2.78 -6.49
C VAL A 124 -14.08 2.99 -6.34
N ILE A 125 -13.29 2.52 -7.31
CA ILE A 125 -11.84 2.74 -7.34
C ILE A 125 -11.53 4.25 -7.41
N ALA A 126 -12.23 5.00 -8.25
CA ALA A 126 -12.05 6.45 -8.37
C ALA A 126 -12.34 7.18 -7.05
N ALA A 127 -13.39 6.78 -6.32
CA ALA A 127 -13.71 7.36 -5.01
C ALA A 127 -12.63 7.05 -3.95
N ILE A 128 -12.06 5.86 -3.98
CA ILE A 128 -10.94 5.49 -3.11
C ILE A 128 -9.69 6.31 -3.47
N GLU A 129 -9.37 6.49 -4.75
CA GLU A 129 -8.23 7.29 -5.22
C GLU A 129 -8.35 8.78 -4.84
N GLN A 130 -9.57 9.33 -4.92
CA GLN A 130 -9.88 10.67 -4.41
C GLN A 130 -9.66 10.76 -2.89
N ARG A 131 -10.13 9.76 -2.13
CA ARG A 131 -9.88 9.69 -0.68
C ARG A 131 -8.38 9.63 -0.39
N VAL A 132 -7.61 8.80 -1.10
CA VAL A 132 -6.15 8.74 -0.98
C VAL A 132 -5.53 10.12 -1.23
N SER A 133 -5.96 10.83 -2.28
CA SER A 133 -5.47 12.18 -2.61
C SER A 133 -5.77 13.19 -1.50
N MET A 134 -6.98 13.17 -0.94
CA MET A 134 -7.36 14.04 0.17
C MET A 134 -6.51 13.79 1.43
N TRP A 135 -6.14 12.55 1.71
CA TRP A 135 -5.39 12.23 2.93
C TRP A 135 -3.88 12.40 2.77
N SER A 136 -3.33 12.07 1.60
CA SER A 136 -1.91 12.30 1.31
C SER A 136 -1.61 13.78 1.03
N GLN A 137 -2.63 14.57 0.71
CA GLN A 137 -2.49 15.94 0.19
C GLN A 137 -1.67 16.00 -1.12
N LEU A 138 -1.63 14.87 -1.86
CA LEU A 138 -0.98 14.76 -3.16
C LEU A 138 -2.02 14.56 -4.26
N PRO A 139 -1.88 15.20 -5.44
CA PRO A 139 -2.88 15.12 -6.50
C PRO A 139 -3.15 13.69 -7.00
N ILE A 140 -4.39 13.40 -7.37
CA ILE A 140 -4.77 12.09 -7.94
C ILE A 140 -3.96 11.72 -9.20
N SER A 141 -3.56 12.69 -10.00
CA SER A 141 -2.75 12.48 -11.21
C SER A 141 -1.31 12.00 -10.93
N HIS A 142 -0.87 12.06 -9.68
CA HIS A 142 0.46 11.59 -9.26
C HIS A 142 0.44 10.13 -8.79
N GLN A 143 -0.75 9.54 -8.65
CA GLN A 143 -0.91 8.17 -8.21
C GLN A 143 -0.53 7.20 -9.34
N GLU A 144 0.03 6.04 -8.97
CA GLU A 144 0.17 4.88 -9.86
C GLU A 144 -1.13 4.06 -9.92
N ASP A 145 -1.15 3.02 -10.75
CA ASP A 145 -2.18 1.98 -10.70
C ASP A 145 -2.24 1.32 -9.30
N LEU A 146 -3.43 0.86 -8.89
CA LEU A 146 -3.61 0.23 -7.58
C LEU A 146 -3.03 -1.19 -7.61
N GLN A 147 -1.91 -1.42 -6.92
CA GLN A 147 -1.33 -2.75 -6.84
C GLN A 147 -2.04 -3.56 -5.76
N VAL A 148 -2.67 -4.69 -6.10
CA VAL A 148 -3.27 -5.60 -5.12
C VAL A 148 -2.37 -6.80 -4.91
N LEU A 149 -2.14 -7.20 -3.66
CA LEU A 149 -1.21 -8.23 -3.26
C LEU A 149 -1.85 -9.25 -2.34
N ARG A 150 -1.37 -10.49 -2.44
CA ARG A 150 -1.78 -11.65 -1.64
C ARG A 150 -0.57 -12.37 -1.05
N TYR A 151 -0.61 -12.60 0.25
CA TYR A 151 0.38 -13.35 1.02
C TYR A 151 -0.32 -14.52 1.73
N GLY A 152 0.07 -15.75 1.38
CA GLY A 152 -0.31 -16.95 2.13
C GLY A 152 0.74 -17.29 3.19
N PRO A 153 0.58 -18.40 3.92
CA PRO A 153 1.55 -18.83 4.93
C PRO A 153 2.98 -18.84 4.38
N SER A 154 3.93 -18.34 5.17
CA SER A 154 5.34 -18.08 4.84
C SER A 154 5.64 -17.00 3.79
N HIS A 155 4.63 -16.49 3.06
CA HIS A 155 4.88 -15.43 2.10
C HIS A 155 5.28 -14.13 2.80
N LYS A 156 6.23 -13.41 2.20
CA LYS A 156 6.84 -12.21 2.75
C LYS A 156 7.29 -11.25 1.64
N TYR A 157 7.66 -10.04 2.04
CA TYR A 157 8.47 -9.15 1.23
C TYR A 157 9.58 -8.60 2.11
N GLY A 158 10.84 -8.96 1.83
CA GLY A 158 12.00 -8.48 2.59
C GLY A 158 12.16 -6.95 2.59
N PRO A 159 13.07 -6.43 3.43
CA PRO A 159 13.29 -4.99 3.59
C PRO A 159 13.60 -4.28 2.27
N HIS A 160 12.87 -3.20 2.00
CA HIS A 160 13.06 -2.35 0.82
C HIS A 160 12.62 -0.90 1.07
N LEU A 161 13.01 -0.03 0.16
CA LEU A 161 12.44 1.30 -0.03
C LEU A 161 11.54 1.26 -1.27
N ASP A 162 10.45 2.03 -1.28
CA ASP A 162 9.56 2.07 -2.46
C ASP A 162 10.21 2.78 -3.66
N GLY A 163 11.14 3.71 -3.41
CA GLY A 163 12.02 4.31 -4.40
C GLY A 163 11.31 5.08 -5.53
N LEU A 164 11.94 5.15 -6.70
CA LEU A 164 11.35 5.61 -7.97
C LEU A 164 10.70 7.01 -7.97
N LYS A 165 11.25 7.96 -7.20
CA LYS A 165 10.68 9.31 -7.03
C LYS A 165 9.27 9.36 -6.42
N ARG A 166 8.84 8.27 -5.78
CA ARG A 166 7.63 8.26 -4.95
C ARG A 166 7.83 9.20 -3.77
N ALA A 167 6.80 9.97 -3.48
CA ALA A 167 6.73 10.91 -2.36
C ALA A 167 6.06 10.26 -1.14
N ALA A 168 5.06 9.40 -1.38
CA ALA A 168 4.33 8.69 -0.34
C ALA A 168 3.71 7.38 -0.84
N THR A 169 3.45 6.50 0.11
CA THR A 169 2.80 5.21 -0.08
C THR A 169 1.60 5.06 0.83
N MET A 170 0.46 4.67 0.25
CA MET A 170 -0.73 4.25 0.98
C MET A 170 -0.91 2.73 0.88
N LEU A 171 -0.83 2.04 2.00
CA LEU A 171 -1.00 0.60 2.13
C LEU A 171 -2.34 0.28 2.80
N MET A 172 -3.31 -0.16 2.03
CA MET A 172 -4.66 -0.50 2.49
C MET A 172 -4.79 -2.00 2.76
N TYR A 173 -5.27 -2.40 3.93
CA TYR A 173 -5.44 -3.81 4.31
C TYR A 173 -6.84 -4.31 3.97
N LEU A 174 -6.93 -5.34 3.12
CA LEU A 174 -8.18 -5.88 2.58
C LEU A 174 -8.63 -7.15 3.32
N VAL A 175 -7.67 -7.98 3.73
CA VAL A 175 -7.89 -9.18 4.55
C VAL A 175 -6.79 -9.26 5.59
N GLU A 176 -7.19 -9.41 6.84
CA GLU A 176 -6.30 -9.57 7.98
C GLU A 176 -5.94 -11.05 8.17
N PRO A 177 -4.64 -11.39 8.30
CA PRO A 177 -4.23 -12.75 8.65
C PRO A 177 -4.55 -13.03 10.12
N GLU A 178 -4.63 -14.32 10.47
CA GLU A 178 -4.82 -14.74 11.87
C GLU A 178 -3.55 -14.50 12.70
N GLU A 179 -2.37 -14.67 12.09
CA GLU A 179 -1.07 -14.47 12.73
C GLU A 179 0.00 -14.01 11.73
N GLY A 180 0.86 -13.08 12.16
CA GLY A 180 1.94 -12.51 11.36
C GLY A 180 1.47 -11.49 10.32
N GLY A 181 2.26 -11.31 9.26
CA GLY A 181 1.90 -10.40 8.17
C GLY A 181 2.04 -8.92 8.48
N GLU A 182 2.68 -8.53 9.58
CA GLU A 182 2.90 -7.12 9.93
C GLU A 182 3.61 -6.34 8.82
N THR A 183 3.30 -5.05 8.71
CA THR A 183 4.17 -4.10 7.99
C THR A 183 5.09 -3.46 9.03
N THR A 184 6.39 -3.59 8.84
CA THR A 184 7.40 -3.17 9.83
C THR A 184 8.38 -2.21 9.20
N PHE A 185 8.69 -1.10 9.87
CA PHE A 185 9.80 -0.22 9.52
C PHE A 185 11.03 -0.58 10.37
N THR A 186 12.09 -1.04 9.70
CA THR A 186 13.23 -1.66 10.40
C THR A 186 14.16 -0.65 11.06
N ASN A 187 14.15 0.60 10.60
CA ASN A 187 15.09 1.65 10.98
C ASN A 187 14.36 2.88 11.58
N SER A 188 13.33 2.65 12.39
CA SER A 188 12.41 3.70 12.85
C SER A 188 12.12 3.65 14.33
N GLU A 189 11.61 4.78 14.84
CA GLU A 189 11.21 4.93 16.23
C GLU A 189 9.70 5.17 16.34
N TRP A 190 9.12 4.63 17.40
CA TRP A 190 7.71 4.89 17.70
C TRP A 190 7.48 6.36 17.99
N ALA A 191 6.37 6.92 17.51
CA ALA A 191 5.97 8.29 17.84
C ALA A 191 5.82 8.51 19.35
N HIS A 192 5.53 7.44 20.10
CA HIS A 192 5.57 7.43 21.55
C HIS A 192 5.96 6.03 22.07
N PRO A 193 6.90 5.89 23.03
CA PRO A 193 7.38 4.58 23.49
C PRO A 193 6.28 3.63 24.00
N GLU A 194 5.23 4.17 24.61
CA GLU A 194 4.10 3.37 25.12
C GLU A 194 3.30 2.67 24.01
N ILE A 195 3.32 3.18 22.77
CA ILE A 195 2.70 2.50 21.62
C ILE A 195 3.43 1.18 21.37
N GLY A 196 4.75 1.24 21.30
CA GLY A 196 5.60 0.06 21.13
C GLY A 196 5.41 -0.94 22.27
N LYS A 197 5.49 -0.49 23.53
CA LYS A 197 5.31 -1.37 24.70
C LYS A 197 3.95 -2.08 24.70
N ALA A 198 2.88 -1.40 24.27
CA ALA A 198 1.54 -1.98 24.25
C ALA A 198 1.36 -3.02 23.13
N LEU A 199 1.96 -2.79 21.95
CA LEU A 199 1.75 -3.63 20.77
C LEU A 199 2.77 -4.76 20.63
N ASP A 200 4.03 -4.55 21.03
CA ASP A 200 5.16 -5.46 20.86
C ASP A 200 4.91 -6.90 21.35
N PRO A 201 4.29 -7.13 22.53
CA PRO A 201 4.02 -8.47 23.01
C PRO A 201 3.14 -9.30 22.07
N THR A 202 2.38 -8.64 21.20
CA THR A 202 1.43 -9.27 20.28
C THR A 202 2.02 -9.52 18.89
N PHE A 203 3.22 -9.01 18.59
CA PHE A 203 3.85 -9.12 17.27
C PHE A 203 4.56 -10.46 17.05
N SER A 204 4.69 -10.82 15.77
CA SER A 204 5.59 -11.88 15.32
C SER A 204 7.06 -11.53 15.63
N SER A 205 7.93 -12.53 15.63
CA SER A 205 9.38 -12.33 15.82
C SER A 205 10.01 -11.37 14.80
N CYS A 206 9.41 -11.22 13.62
CA CYS A 206 9.84 -10.30 12.57
C CYS A 206 9.55 -8.83 12.92
N ALA A 207 8.48 -8.56 13.67
CA ALA A 207 8.02 -7.21 13.98
C ALA A 207 8.43 -6.71 15.37
N LYS A 208 8.78 -7.63 16.29
CA LYS A 208 9.26 -7.27 17.63
C LYS A 208 10.50 -6.37 17.59
N GLY A 209 10.52 -5.36 18.45
CA GLY A 209 11.60 -4.38 18.56
C GLY A 209 11.59 -3.29 17.50
N HIS A 210 10.62 -3.29 16.58
CA HIS A 210 10.52 -2.32 15.49
C HIS A 210 9.18 -1.56 15.53
N VAL A 211 9.09 -0.45 14.79
CA VAL A 211 7.79 0.17 14.49
C VAL A 211 7.04 -0.75 13.54
N ALA A 212 5.88 -1.26 13.97
CA ALA A 212 5.13 -2.24 13.19
C ALA A 212 3.62 -2.05 13.30
N MET A 213 2.92 -2.46 12.25
CA MET A 213 1.47 -2.35 12.16
C MET A 213 0.90 -3.71 11.80
N LYS A 214 -0.08 -4.17 12.59
CA LYS A 214 -0.85 -5.36 12.23
C LYS A 214 -1.79 -5.02 11.07
N PRO A 215 -1.90 -5.89 10.05
CA PRO A 215 -2.95 -5.75 9.06
C PRO A 215 -4.29 -5.86 9.77
N LYS A 216 -5.16 -4.89 9.55
CA LYS A 216 -6.53 -4.91 10.02
C LYS A 216 -7.43 -4.49 8.89
N ARG A 217 -8.45 -5.29 8.60
CA ARG A 217 -9.31 -5.02 7.43
C ARG A 217 -9.91 -3.62 7.52
N GLY A 218 -9.81 -2.88 6.41
CA GLY A 218 -10.32 -1.53 6.28
C GLY A 218 -9.34 -0.44 6.71
N ASP A 219 -8.29 -0.77 7.46
CA ASP A 219 -7.27 0.21 7.84
C ASP A 219 -6.31 0.50 6.67
N ALA A 220 -5.78 1.71 6.63
CA ALA A 220 -4.77 2.12 5.66
C ALA A 220 -3.58 2.79 6.36
N LEU A 221 -2.36 2.34 6.05
CA LEU A 221 -1.13 2.97 6.49
C LEU A 221 -0.65 3.95 5.41
N LEU A 222 -0.47 5.21 5.77
CA LEU A 222 0.24 6.19 4.95
C LEU A 222 1.61 6.46 5.54
N PHE A 223 2.64 6.38 4.71
CA PHE A 223 3.96 6.88 5.05
C PHE A 223 4.55 7.67 3.90
N PHE A 224 5.45 8.59 4.23
CA PHE A 224 6.13 9.44 3.25
C PHE A 224 7.53 8.91 2.99
N ASP A 225 7.78 8.48 1.75
CA ASP A 225 9.07 7.98 1.28
C ASP A 225 10.17 9.05 1.29
N ARG A 226 9.78 10.31 1.40
CA ARG A 226 10.66 11.48 1.32
C ARG A 226 10.50 12.41 2.51
N LEU A 227 11.58 13.12 2.80
CA LEU A 227 11.56 14.26 3.72
C LEU A 227 10.62 15.36 3.19
N PRO A 228 10.24 16.34 4.03
CA PRO A 228 9.34 17.43 3.63
C PRO A 228 9.82 18.25 2.41
N ASP A 229 11.10 18.19 2.07
CA ASP A 229 11.67 18.82 0.86
C ASP A 229 11.24 18.12 -0.45
N LEU A 230 10.65 16.93 -0.40
CA LEU A 230 10.30 16.05 -1.53
C LEU A 230 11.48 15.67 -2.43
N GLN A 231 12.71 16.04 -2.08
CA GLN A 231 13.92 15.75 -2.84
C GLN A 231 14.73 14.62 -2.21
N THR A 232 14.75 14.56 -0.88
CA THR A 232 15.55 13.60 -0.13
C THR A 232 14.71 12.37 0.23
N GLU A 233 15.14 11.20 -0.22
CA GLU A 233 14.57 9.91 0.23
C GLU A 233 14.85 9.71 1.72
N ASP A 234 13.84 9.29 2.50
CA ASP A 234 13.97 9.05 3.93
C ASP A 234 14.37 7.58 4.17
N PRO A 235 15.63 7.27 4.54
CA PRO A 235 16.09 5.88 4.71
C PRO A 235 15.40 5.15 5.87
N ARG A 236 14.69 5.88 6.75
CA ARG A 236 13.91 5.30 7.85
C ARG A 236 12.63 4.66 7.34
N THR A 237 12.24 4.90 6.09
CA THR A 237 11.09 4.25 5.42
C THR A 237 11.38 2.83 4.99
N MET A 238 12.61 2.33 5.21
CA MET A 238 12.97 0.93 4.98
C MET A 238 11.97 0.02 5.68
N HIS A 239 11.17 -0.70 4.90
CA HIS A 239 10.05 -1.46 5.41
C HIS A 239 9.99 -2.87 4.81
N THR A 240 9.32 -3.75 5.54
CA THR A 240 9.17 -5.17 5.20
C THR A 240 7.74 -5.60 5.45
N ALA A 241 7.27 -6.56 4.64
CA ALA A 241 6.07 -7.32 4.97
C ALA A 241 6.52 -8.61 5.66
N CYS A 242 6.31 -8.69 6.96
CA CYS A 242 6.64 -9.86 7.76
C CYS A 242 5.91 -11.11 7.24
N PRO A 243 6.49 -12.30 7.42
CA PRO A 243 5.85 -13.54 6.98
C PRO A 243 4.45 -13.69 7.59
N VAL A 244 3.48 -14.11 6.78
CA VAL A 244 2.21 -14.61 7.30
C VAL A 244 2.48 -15.96 7.98
N ILE A 245 2.08 -16.11 9.24
CA ILE A 245 2.24 -17.35 10.00
C ILE A 245 0.98 -18.20 9.87
N LYS A 246 -0.19 -17.58 9.99
CA LYS A 246 -1.49 -18.26 9.90
C LYS A 246 -2.53 -17.39 9.18
N GLY A 247 -3.34 -18.02 8.33
CA GLY A 247 -4.33 -17.34 7.49
C GLY A 247 -3.74 -16.78 6.20
N VAL A 248 -4.37 -15.74 5.66
CA VAL A 248 -3.99 -15.06 4.41
C VAL A 248 -4.06 -13.56 4.63
N LYS A 249 -3.09 -12.81 4.10
CA LYS A 249 -3.11 -11.34 4.07
C LYS A 249 -3.36 -10.87 2.65
N TRP A 250 -4.28 -9.92 2.51
CA TRP A 250 -4.47 -9.15 1.29
C TRP A 250 -4.33 -7.67 1.58
N ASN A 251 -3.66 -6.96 0.68
CA ASN A 251 -3.48 -5.53 0.76
C ASN A 251 -3.45 -4.90 -0.64
N ALA A 252 -3.83 -3.64 -0.71
CA ALA A 252 -3.66 -2.81 -1.89
C ALA A 252 -2.65 -1.69 -1.59
N VAL A 253 -1.73 -1.46 -2.50
CA VAL A 253 -0.70 -0.42 -2.42
C VAL A 253 -1.02 0.65 -3.43
N LYS A 254 -0.99 1.90 -2.99
CA LYS A 254 -1.03 3.06 -3.85
C LYS A 254 0.22 3.90 -3.64
N TRP A 255 1.09 3.86 -4.64
CA TRP A 255 2.27 4.72 -4.73
C TRP A 255 1.91 6.06 -5.34
N ILE A 256 2.50 7.13 -4.81
CA ILE A 256 2.20 8.51 -5.20
C ILE A 256 3.50 9.25 -5.45
N HIS A 257 3.63 9.85 -6.62
CA HIS A 257 4.83 10.58 -7.07
C HIS A 257 4.81 12.05 -6.61
N ASP A 258 5.98 12.68 -6.62
CA ASP A 258 6.12 14.13 -6.43
C ASP A 258 5.59 14.94 -7.65
N THR A 259 5.47 14.27 -8.80
CA THR A 259 5.05 14.82 -10.09
C THR A 259 3.97 13.95 -10.74
N VAL A 260 3.38 14.40 -11.84
CA VAL A 260 2.36 13.63 -12.58
C VAL A 260 2.96 12.30 -13.04
N TYR A 261 2.33 11.19 -12.62
CA TYR A 261 2.75 9.85 -13.00
C TYR A 261 2.07 9.45 -14.30
N ASP A 262 2.87 9.09 -15.30
CA ASP A 262 2.43 8.67 -16.65
C ASP A 262 1.21 9.48 -17.15
N PRO A 263 1.44 10.72 -17.62
CA PRO A 263 0.36 11.61 -18.06
C PRO A 263 -0.51 10.98 -19.16
N LYS A 264 0.07 10.16 -20.05
CA LYS A 264 -0.66 9.54 -21.15
C LYS A 264 -1.69 8.56 -20.63
N SER A 265 -1.28 7.59 -19.79
CA SER A 265 -2.24 6.63 -19.24
C SER A 265 -3.24 7.30 -18.29
N TRP A 266 -2.90 8.44 -17.68
CA TRP A 266 -3.87 9.23 -16.92
C TRP A 266 -4.96 9.86 -17.80
N GLU A 267 -4.59 10.44 -18.94
CA GLU A 267 -5.59 10.96 -19.89
C GLU A 267 -6.50 9.85 -20.44
N GLU A 268 -5.94 8.69 -20.77
CA GLU A 268 -6.70 7.52 -21.21
C GLU A 268 -7.63 6.98 -20.11
N ALA A 269 -7.20 7.02 -18.85
CA ALA A 269 -8.02 6.63 -17.71
C ALA A 269 -9.23 7.55 -17.52
N LYS A 270 -9.08 8.86 -17.81
CA LYS A 270 -10.18 9.84 -17.74
C LYS A 270 -11.16 9.73 -18.90
N ALA A 271 -10.72 9.22 -20.06
CA ALA A 271 -11.57 9.13 -21.25
C ALA A 271 -12.76 8.16 -21.08
N GLY A 272 -12.64 7.19 -20.16
CA GLY A 272 -13.73 6.28 -19.82
C GLY A 272 -13.23 5.04 -19.09
N TRP A 273 -14.16 4.30 -18.49
CA TRP A 273 -13.88 3.03 -17.85
C TRP A 273 -13.72 1.94 -18.90
N ALA A 274 -12.59 1.23 -18.82
CA ALA A 274 -12.34 0.07 -19.68
C ALA A 274 -13.30 -1.07 -19.31
N PRO A 275 -13.68 -1.95 -20.26
CA PRO A 275 -14.45 -3.14 -19.92
C PRO A 275 -13.68 -4.02 -18.91
N PRO A 276 -14.38 -4.81 -18.09
CA PRO A 276 -13.74 -5.72 -17.14
C PRO A 276 -12.72 -6.62 -17.82
N THR A 277 -11.57 -6.81 -17.18
CA THR A 277 -10.55 -7.73 -17.69
C THR A 277 -11.09 -9.16 -17.60
N PRO A 278 -11.17 -9.91 -18.71
CA PRO A 278 -11.69 -11.27 -18.69
C PRO A 278 -10.87 -12.18 -17.76
N ASP A 279 -11.51 -13.18 -17.16
CA ASP A 279 -10.80 -14.18 -16.37
C ASP A 279 -9.81 -14.94 -17.28
N PRO A 280 -8.51 -15.01 -16.96
CA PRO A 280 -7.51 -15.74 -17.73
C PRO A 280 -7.81 -17.25 -17.87
N GLY A 281 -8.64 -17.81 -16.99
CA GLY A 281 -9.16 -19.17 -17.11
C GLY A 281 -10.16 -19.33 -18.25
N TRP A 282 -10.84 -18.26 -18.64
CA TRP A 282 -11.79 -18.28 -19.75
C TRP A 282 -11.06 -18.39 -21.08
N CYS A 283 -11.47 -19.38 -21.87
CA CYS A 283 -10.89 -19.61 -23.19
C CYS A 283 -11.84 -19.09 -24.26
N ASP A 284 -11.59 -17.88 -24.75
CA ASP A 284 -12.40 -17.25 -25.78
C ASP A 284 -11.59 -16.39 -26.75
N ASP A 285 -12.28 -15.90 -27.77
CA ASP A 285 -11.79 -14.91 -28.73
C ASP A 285 -12.52 -13.58 -28.48
N PHE A 286 -11.79 -12.60 -27.94
CA PHE A 286 -12.32 -11.29 -27.54
C PHE A 286 -12.35 -10.27 -28.69
N ASN A 287 -11.85 -10.66 -29.87
CA ASN A 287 -11.87 -9.84 -31.08
C ASN A 287 -12.51 -10.61 -32.25
N ALA A 288 -13.38 -9.93 -32.99
CA ALA A 288 -14.03 -10.50 -34.16
C ALA A 288 -13.03 -10.94 -35.26
N GLY A 289 -11.85 -10.32 -35.34
CA GLY A 289 -10.81 -10.64 -36.33
C GLY A 289 -9.97 -11.89 -35.99
N CYS A 290 -10.15 -12.50 -34.82
CA CYS A 290 -9.30 -13.59 -34.36
C CYS A 290 -9.22 -14.76 -35.35
N ALA A 291 -10.34 -15.15 -35.96
CA ALA A 291 -10.37 -16.23 -36.94
C ALA A 291 -9.50 -15.94 -38.17
N ASP A 292 -9.61 -14.74 -38.73
CA ASP A 292 -8.88 -14.32 -39.93
C ASP A 292 -7.38 -14.17 -39.65
N TRP A 293 -7.03 -13.60 -38.49
CA TRP A 293 -5.64 -13.43 -38.06
C TRP A 293 -4.98 -14.79 -37.80
N ALA A 294 -5.67 -15.70 -37.12
CA ALA A 294 -5.18 -17.05 -36.92
C ALA A 294 -4.97 -17.79 -38.26
N ALA A 295 -5.92 -17.67 -39.20
CA ALA A 295 -5.76 -18.23 -40.55
C ALA A 295 -4.57 -17.61 -41.32
N SER A 296 -4.18 -16.38 -40.98
CA SER A 296 -3.01 -15.67 -41.54
C SER A 296 -1.68 -16.01 -40.84
N GLY A 297 -1.71 -16.91 -39.84
CA GLY A 297 -0.54 -17.33 -39.07
C GLY A 297 -0.10 -16.35 -37.98
N GLU A 298 -1.01 -15.49 -37.50
CA GLU A 298 -0.68 -14.52 -36.46
C GLU A 298 -0.47 -15.17 -35.08
N CYS A 299 -0.97 -16.39 -34.86
CA CYS A 299 -0.71 -17.11 -33.62
C CYS A 299 0.79 -17.31 -33.37
N GLU A 300 1.56 -17.54 -34.44
CA GLU A 300 3.02 -17.69 -34.39
C GLU A 300 3.77 -16.37 -34.58
N LYS A 301 3.26 -15.47 -35.44
CA LYS A 301 3.92 -14.19 -35.75
C LYS A 301 3.74 -13.13 -34.66
N ASN A 302 2.60 -13.15 -33.98
CA ASN A 302 2.22 -12.19 -32.95
C ASN A 302 1.62 -12.89 -31.71
N PRO A 303 2.40 -13.79 -31.07
CA PRO A 303 1.91 -14.59 -29.95
C PRO A 303 1.52 -13.71 -28.75
N GLY A 304 2.16 -12.57 -28.53
CA GLY A 304 1.83 -11.66 -27.43
C GLY A 304 0.40 -11.12 -27.50
N TYR A 305 -0.06 -10.69 -28.68
CA TYR A 305 -1.44 -10.24 -28.86
C TYR A 305 -2.43 -11.40 -28.94
N MET A 306 -2.07 -12.45 -29.70
CA MET A 306 -2.99 -13.55 -30.00
C MET A 306 -3.19 -14.49 -28.81
N ILE A 307 -2.09 -14.93 -28.20
CA ILE A 307 -2.04 -15.93 -27.13
C ILE A 307 -1.87 -15.28 -25.76
N GLY A 308 -1.06 -14.23 -25.69
CA GLY A 308 -0.69 -13.57 -24.44
C GLY A 308 0.79 -13.73 -24.13
N GLU A 309 1.34 -12.75 -23.41
CA GLU A 309 2.73 -12.74 -22.95
C GLU A 309 2.81 -12.02 -21.61
N GLY A 310 3.86 -12.31 -20.81
CA GLY A 310 4.17 -11.53 -19.61
C GLY A 310 3.06 -11.55 -18.56
N GLY A 311 2.21 -12.59 -18.59
CA GLY A 311 1.09 -12.69 -17.69
C GLY A 311 -0.15 -11.89 -18.07
N GLN A 312 -0.35 -11.56 -19.34
CA GLN A 312 -1.62 -11.04 -19.84
C GLN A 312 -2.23 -12.05 -20.82
N PRO A 313 -3.52 -12.44 -20.70
CA PRO A 313 -4.14 -13.29 -21.69
C PRO A 313 -4.27 -12.55 -23.02
N GLY A 314 -3.91 -13.21 -24.12
CA GLY A 314 -4.12 -12.69 -25.46
C GLY A 314 -5.60 -12.63 -25.85
N GLN A 315 -5.88 -11.90 -26.93
CA GLN A 315 -7.24 -11.64 -27.41
C GLN A 315 -7.86 -12.84 -28.17
N CYS A 316 -7.04 -13.78 -28.67
CA CYS A 316 -7.46 -14.80 -29.64
C CYS A 316 -7.04 -16.23 -29.21
N ARG A 317 -7.12 -16.50 -27.90
CA ARG A 317 -6.54 -17.71 -27.32
C ARG A 317 -7.27 -18.98 -27.75
N LYS A 318 -8.58 -18.90 -27.97
CA LYS A 318 -9.40 -20.04 -28.34
C LYS A 318 -9.06 -20.50 -29.76
N VAL A 319 -9.04 -19.59 -30.74
CA VAL A 319 -8.68 -19.95 -32.11
C VAL A 319 -7.22 -20.42 -32.24
N CYS A 320 -6.30 -19.81 -31.47
CA CYS A 320 -4.90 -20.24 -31.42
C CYS A 320 -4.68 -21.51 -30.58
N LYS A 321 -5.74 -22.12 -30.04
CA LYS A 321 -5.67 -23.34 -29.21
C LYS A 321 -4.73 -23.21 -28.01
N ALA A 322 -4.57 -21.99 -27.48
CA ALA A 322 -3.73 -21.69 -26.32
C ALA A 322 -4.40 -22.05 -24.98
N CYS A 323 -5.67 -22.46 -25.00
CA CYS A 323 -6.45 -22.83 -23.83
C CYS A 323 -7.52 -23.87 -24.20
N ARG A 324 -8.12 -24.51 -23.18
CA ARG A 324 -9.25 -25.42 -23.34
C ARG A 324 -10.55 -24.67 -23.08
N VAL A 325 -11.59 -24.86 -23.89
CA VAL A 325 -12.92 -24.33 -23.59
C VAL A 325 -13.47 -25.05 -22.35
N CYS A 326 -13.89 -24.28 -21.35
CA CYS A 326 -14.39 -24.78 -20.06
C CYS A 326 -15.87 -24.44 -19.89
N GLU A 327 -16.63 -25.33 -19.27
CA GLU A 327 -17.93 -24.97 -18.71
C GLU A 327 -17.75 -23.97 -17.56
N ARG A 328 -18.78 -23.15 -17.28
CA ARG A 328 -18.67 -22.04 -16.30
C ARG A 328 -18.35 -22.51 -14.88
N ASP A 329 -18.80 -23.71 -14.52
CA ASP A 329 -18.66 -24.32 -13.20
C ASP A 329 -17.49 -25.32 -13.12
N ASP A 330 -16.79 -25.60 -14.23
CA ASP A 330 -15.60 -26.47 -14.26
C ASP A 330 -14.37 -25.71 -13.74
N LYS A 331 -14.29 -25.60 -12.41
CA LYS A 331 -13.18 -24.93 -11.70
C LYS A 331 -11.82 -25.55 -12.00
N ALA A 332 -11.77 -26.87 -12.24
CA ALA A 332 -10.52 -27.56 -12.54
C ALA A 332 -9.99 -27.13 -13.92
N CYS A 333 -10.86 -27.06 -14.93
CA CYS A 333 -10.52 -26.56 -16.26
C CYS A 333 -10.06 -25.10 -16.24
N LEU A 334 -10.84 -24.24 -15.58
CA LEU A 334 -10.51 -22.82 -15.46
C LEU A 334 -9.15 -22.66 -14.77
N SER A 335 -8.89 -23.40 -13.69
CA SER A 335 -7.59 -23.38 -13.02
C SER A 335 -6.45 -23.88 -13.90
N GLU A 336 -6.66 -24.88 -14.75
CA GLU A 336 -5.63 -25.38 -15.67
C GLU A 336 -5.26 -24.30 -16.70
N ASN A 337 -6.25 -23.63 -17.28
CA ASN A 337 -6.04 -22.52 -18.22
C ASN A 337 -5.31 -21.35 -17.57
N ARG A 338 -5.65 -21.01 -16.31
CA ARG A 338 -4.96 -19.97 -15.53
C ARG A 338 -3.50 -20.31 -15.34
N LYS A 339 -3.19 -21.53 -14.88
CA LYS A 339 -1.82 -22.01 -14.68
C LYS A 339 -1.00 -21.94 -15.97
N LYS A 340 -1.57 -22.37 -17.11
CA LYS A 340 -0.91 -22.27 -18.43
C LYS A 340 -0.62 -20.83 -18.84
N ALA A 341 -1.48 -19.89 -18.44
CA ALA A 341 -1.30 -18.46 -18.71
C ALA A 341 -0.41 -17.74 -17.65
N GLY A 342 0.21 -18.47 -16.71
CA GLY A 342 1.09 -17.89 -15.68
C GLY A 342 0.37 -17.32 -14.46
N PHE A 343 -0.93 -17.58 -14.31
CA PHE A 343 -1.74 -17.13 -13.18
C PHE A 343 -1.79 -18.18 -12.06
N GLY A 344 -2.02 -17.70 -10.82
CA GLY A 344 -2.21 -18.57 -9.67
C GLY A 344 -3.49 -19.39 -9.75
N GLU A 345 -3.50 -20.52 -9.03
CA GLU A 345 -4.73 -21.26 -8.73
C GLU A 345 -5.69 -20.38 -7.93
N PHE A 346 -6.96 -20.38 -8.33
CA PHE A 346 -7.99 -19.61 -7.66
C PHE A 346 -8.64 -20.48 -6.58
N ASP A 347 -8.36 -20.18 -5.31
CA ASP A 347 -9.01 -20.82 -4.17
C ASP A 347 -10.07 -19.89 -3.57
N GLU A 348 -11.34 -20.18 -3.87
CA GLU A 348 -12.50 -19.45 -3.34
C GLU A 348 -12.58 -19.45 -1.82
N ALA A 349 -12.02 -20.46 -1.14
CA ALA A 349 -12.06 -20.55 0.32
C ALA A 349 -11.33 -19.38 0.98
N GLU A 350 -10.34 -18.80 0.30
CA GLU A 350 -9.57 -17.65 0.76
C GLU A 350 -10.34 -16.32 0.70
N PHE A 351 -11.48 -16.31 0.01
CA PHE A 351 -12.37 -15.17 -0.15
C PHE A 351 -13.68 -15.34 0.63
N LYS A 352 -13.74 -16.29 1.57
CA LYS A 352 -14.89 -16.46 2.45
C LYS A 352 -14.92 -15.35 3.49
N PHE A 353 -15.76 -14.35 3.26
CA PHE A 353 -16.06 -13.32 4.25
C PHE A 353 -17.04 -13.87 5.30
N PRO A 354 -17.03 -13.33 6.54
CA PRO A 354 -18.02 -13.68 7.56
C PRO A 354 -19.47 -13.57 7.04
N PRO A 355 -20.43 -14.33 7.57
CA PRO A 355 -21.84 -14.15 7.24
C PRO A 355 -22.31 -12.73 7.62
N GLY A 356 -23.01 -12.04 6.71
CA GLY A 356 -23.46 -10.65 6.91
C GLY A 356 -22.69 -9.60 6.10
N PHE A 357 -21.83 -10.05 5.18
CA PHE A 357 -21.29 -9.26 4.07
C PHE A 357 -22.25 -9.17 2.88
#